data_AF-A0A2W2AQ50-F1
#
_entry.id   AF-A0A2W2AQ50-F1
#
_cell.length_a   1.000
_cell.length_b   1.000
_cell.length_c   1.000
_cell.angle_alpha   90.00
_cell.angle_beta   90.00
_cell.angle_gamma   90.00
#
_symmetry.space_group_name_H-M   'P 1'
#
loop_
_entity.id
_entity.type
_entity.pdbx_description
1 polymer ?
#
loop_
_entity_poly.entity_id
_entity_poly.type
_entity_poly.pdbx_seq_one_letter_code
_entity_poly.pdbx_strand_id
1 'polypeptide(L)'
;MGDDGAAGGRIPLSEELPTVFRAVAEIRPSRWLRRPRRAIHYDARWPDGRVGTEVDLVALMYRRAPADYDVVKRVMDEHCPETGCGPWVLYPTGDVL
;
A
#
# COMPACT_ATOMS: atom_id res chain seq x y z
N MET A 1 -32.32 -8.53 0.35
CA MET A 1 -31.77 -7.17 0.22
C MET A 1 -30.95 -6.91 1.46
N GLY A 2 -29.64 -7.16 1.54
CA GLY A 2 -28.60 -6.89 0.55
C GLY A 2 -27.79 -5.71 1.08
N ASP A 3 -27.09 -5.93 2.20
CA ASP A 3 -26.12 -4.98 2.76
C ASP A 3 -24.74 -5.63 2.58
N ASP A 4 -24.15 -5.42 1.40
CA ASP A 4 -22.78 -5.79 1.09
C ASP A 4 -21.85 -4.77 1.76
N GLY A 5 -21.76 -4.88 3.08
CA GLY A 5 -20.75 -4.21 3.88
C GLY A 5 -19.37 -4.72 3.46
N ALA A 6 -18.65 -3.88 2.72
CA ALA A 6 -17.27 -4.13 2.30
C ALA A 6 -16.44 -4.57 3.51
N ALA A 7 -16.11 -5.86 3.55
CA ALA A 7 -15.19 -6.45 4.50
C ALA A 7 -13.78 -5.96 4.18
N GLY A 8 -13.47 -4.72 4.57
CA GLY A 8 -12.10 -4.27 4.81
C GLY A 8 -11.58 -5.05 6.03
N GLY A 9 -11.13 -6.28 5.77
CA GLY A 9 -10.66 -7.19 6.80
C GLY A 9 -9.58 -6.52 7.63
N ARG A 10 -9.90 -6.21 8.90
CA ARG A 10 -8.89 -5.84 9.88
C ARG A 10 -8.01 -7.06 10.10
N ILE A 11 -6.85 -7.04 9.46
CA ILE A 11 -5.82 -8.05 9.68
C ILE A 11 -5.33 -7.89 11.14
N PRO A 12 -5.31 -8.95 11.96
CA PRO A 12 -4.91 -8.86 13.37
C PRO A 12 -3.47 -8.39 13.45
N LEU A 13 -3.20 -7.19 13.95
CA LEU A 13 -1.84 -6.66 14.13
C LEU A 13 -1.02 -7.64 14.98
N SER A 14 -0.22 -8.51 14.35
CA SER A 14 0.99 -9.00 14.98
C SER A 14 1.73 -7.75 15.47
N GLU A 15 2.25 -7.75 16.69
CA GLU A 15 2.97 -6.59 17.26
C GLU A 15 4.21 -6.19 16.45
N GLU A 16 4.62 -7.05 15.50
CA GLU A 16 5.63 -6.77 14.49
C GLU A 16 5.11 -5.89 13.35
N LEU A 17 5.91 -4.88 13.00
CA LEU A 17 5.66 -3.98 11.87
C LEU A 17 5.88 -4.70 10.53
N PRO A 18 5.26 -4.23 9.43
CA PRO A 18 5.62 -4.69 8.10
C PRO A 18 7.08 -4.36 7.79
N THR A 19 7.73 -5.23 7.02
CA THR A 19 9.14 -5.07 6.62
C THR A 19 9.28 -4.55 5.20
N VAL A 20 8.29 -4.79 4.33
CA VAL A 20 8.31 -4.29 2.96
C VAL A 20 6.94 -3.77 2.55
N PHE A 21 6.94 -2.79 1.65
CA PHE A 21 5.75 -2.15 1.09
C PHE A 21 5.84 -2.14 -0.44
N ARG A 22 4.71 -2.05 -1.14
CA ARG A 22 4.68 -1.79 -2.58
C ARG A 22 3.51 -0.90 -2.96
N ALA A 23 3.67 -0.15 -4.04
CA ALA A 23 2.56 0.53 -4.69
C ALA A 23 1.88 -0.42 -5.67
N VAL A 24 0.55 -0.37 -5.73
CA VAL A 24 -0.26 -1.08 -6.72
C VAL A 24 -1.12 -0.06 -7.44
N ALA A 25 -1.00 -0.03 -8.77
CA ALA A 25 -1.73 0.88 -9.63
C ALA A 25 -2.82 0.13 -10.40
N GLU A 26 -3.98 0.75 -10.52
CA GLU A 26 -5.13 0.15 -11.18
C GLU A 26 -5.97 1.22 -11.89
N ILE A 27 -6.53 0.86 -13.04
CA ILE A 27 -7.47 1.71 -13.76
C ILE A 27 -8.88 1.41 -13.26
N ARG A 28 -9.47 2.37 -12.56
CA ARG A 28 -10.84 2.27 -12.04
C ARG A 28 -11.79 3.18 -12.85
N PRO A 29 -13.02 2.73 -13.13
CA PRO A 29 -14.02 3.61 -13.72
C PRO A 29 -14.34 4.75 -12.75
N SER A 30 -14.34 6.00 -13.25
CA SER A 30 -14.79 7.16 -12.49
C SER A 30 -16.08 7.71 -13.05
N ARG A 31 -17.17 7.60 -12.28
CA ARG A 31 -18.47 8.16 -12.66
C ARG A 31 -18.45 9.69 -12.69
N TRP A 32 -17.66 10.32 -11.82
CA TRP A 32 -17.56 11.77 -11.72
C TRP A 32 -16.73 12.39 -12.84
N LEU A 33 -15.56 11.82 -13.14
CA LEU A 33 -14.69 12.32 -14.21
C LEU A 33 -15.15 11.91 -15.62
N ARG A 34 -16.17 11.04 -15.73
CA ARG A 34 -16.65 10.43 -16.97
C ARG A 34 -15.54 9.80 -17.82
N ARG A 35 -14.40 9.44 -17.19
CA ARG A 35 -13.25 8.76 -17.79
C ARG A 35 -12.62 7.82 -16.75
N PRO A 36 -11.93 6.75 -17.16
CA PRO A 36 -11.16 5.93 -16.24
C PRO A 36 -10.11 6.76 -15.50
N ARG A 37 -9.87 6.45 -14.22
CA ARG A 37 -8.82 7.08 -13.41
C ARG A 37 -7.86 6.03 -12.89
N ARG A 38 -6.57 6.37 -12.86
CA ARG A 38 -5.56 5.57 -12.16
C ARG A 38 -5.73 5.80 -10.66
N ALA A 39 -5.94 4.72 -9.92
CA ALA A 39 -5.91 4.69 -8.46
C ALA A 39 -4.65 3.95 -8.01
N ILE A 40 -4.04 4.43 -6.93
CA ILE A 40 -2.89 3.82 -6.31
C ILE A 40 -3.28 3.43 -4.89
N HIS A 41 -3.06 2.17 -4.55
CA HIS A 41 -3.12 1.67 -3.18
C HIS A 41 -1.79 1.01 -2.82
N TYR A 42 -1.63 0.65 -1.56
CA TYR A 42 -0.38 0.07 -1.06
C TYR A 42 -0.65 -1.28 -0.43
N ASP A 43 0.26 -2.21 -0.67
CA ASP A 43 0.31 -3.45 0.06
C ASP A 43 1.51 -3.43 1.01
N ALA A 44 1.41 -4.19 2.09
CA ALA A 44 2.49 -4.41 3.03
C ALA A 44 2.67 -5.89 3.30
N ARG A 45 3.91 -6.31 3.54
CA ARG A 45 4.23 -7.68 3.95
C ARG A 45 4.97 -7.69 5.28
N TRP A 46 4.55 -8.61 6.14
CA TRP A 46 5.10 -8.82 7.47
C TRP A 46 6.18 -9.92 7.48
N PRO A 47 7.04 -9.96 8.52
CA PRO A 47 8.08 -10.99 8.66
C PRO A 47 7.56 -12.43 8.58
N ASP A 48 6.36 -12.67 9.11
CA ASP A 48 5.65 -13.96 9.08
C ASP A 48 5.17 -14.37 7.67
N GLY A 49 5.37 -13.52 6.67
CA GLY A 49 4.98 -13.74 5.29
C GLY A 49 3.56 -13.26 4.95
N ARG A 50 2.81 -12.77 5.92
CA ARG A 50 1.47 -12.22 5.71
C ARG A 50 1.53 -10.99 4.83
N VAL A 51 0.59 -10.89 3.89
CA VAL A 51 0.40 -9.71 3.04
C VAL A 51 -0.92 -9.04 3.39
N GLY A 52 -0.89 -7.74 3.66
CA GLY A 52 -2.06 -6.88 3.77
C GLY A 52 -2.17 -6.00 2.53
N THR A 53 -3.38 -5.87 2.00
CA THR A 53 -3.67 -5.06 0.81
C THR A 53 -4.41 -3.78 1.19
N GLU A 54 -4.27 -2.74 0.38
CA GLU A 54 -4.89 -1.43 0.61
C GLU A 54 -4.62 -0.86 2.02
N VAL A 55 -3.38 -0.97 2.48
CA VAL A 55 -2.98 -0.55 3.82
C VAL A 55 -2.86 0.98 3.95
N ASP A 56 -3.11 1.48 5.16
CA ASP A 56 -2.86 2.88 5.50
C ASP A 56 -1.39 3.09 5.91
N LEU A 57 -0.59 3.62 4.98
CA LEU A 57 0.83 3.93 5.22
C LEU A 57 1.03 4.96 6.35
N VAL A 58 0.08 5.88 6.55
CA VAL A 58 0.20 6.91 7.59
C VAL A 58 0.08 6.24 8.96
N ALA A 59 -0.89 5.34 9.09
CA ALA A 59 -1.09 4.57 10.31
C ALA A 59 0.09 3.63 10.62
N LEU A 60 0.70 3.01 9.59
CA LEU A 60 1.76 2.02 9.76
C LEU A 60 3.17 2.60 9.87
N MET A 61 3.46 3.73 9.20
CA MET A 61 4.81 4.31 9.11
C MET A 61 4.87 5.74 9.65
N TYR A 62 4.09 6.67 9.05
CA TYR A 62 4.26 8.11 9.29
C TYR A 62 4.11 8.50 10.77
N ARG A 63 3.14 7.93 11.48
CA ARG A 63 2.93 8.22 12.92
C ARG A 63 4.10 7.81 13.81
N ARG A 64 5.00 6.95 13.33
CA ARG A 64 6.15 6.44 14.07
C ARG A 64 7.45 7.12 13.64
N ALA A 65 7.70 7.16 12.33
CA ALA A 65 8.91 7.71 11.74
C ALA A 65 8.59 8.41 10.41
N PRO A 66 8.32 9.73 10.43
CA PRO A 66 8.03 10.50 9.22
C PRO A 66 9.14 10.46 8.17
N ALA A 67 10.41 10.44 8.59
CA ALA A 67 11.55 10.40 7.67
C ALA A 67 11.61 9.08 6.88
N ASP A 68 11.40 7.95 7.56
CA ASP A 68 11.38 6.63 6.93
C ASP A 68 10.18 6.49 5.98
N TYR A 69 9.04 7.09 6.34
CA TYR A 69 7.87 7.20 5.47
C TYR A 69 8.23 7.90 4.16
N ASP A 70 8.87 9.08 4.22
CA ASP A 70 9.19 9.85 3.01
C ASP A 70 10.16 9.10 2.09
N VAL A 71 11.15 8.40 2.65
CA VAL A 71 12.11 7.58 1.88
C VAL A 71 11.40 6.46 1.13
N VAL A 72 10.66 5.61 1.85
CA VAL A 72 10.01 4.44 1.25
C VAL A 72 8.88 4.86 0.30
N LYS A 73 8.11 5.89 0.65
CA LYS A 73 7.05 6.42 -0.21
C LYS A 73 7.60 6.95 -1.53
N ARG A 74 8.72 7.68 -1.49
CA ARG A 74 9.37 8.19 -2.69
C ARG A 74 9.80 7.06 -3.62
N VAL A 75 10.45 6.03 -3.09
CA VAL A 75 10.89 4.88 -3.91
C VAL A 75 9.68 4.14 -4.49
N MET A 76 8.63 3.92 -3.70
CA MET A 76 7.40 3.31 -4.21
C MET A 76 6.77 4.11 -5.34
N ASP A 77 6.75 5.45 -5.25
CA ASP A 77 6.20 6.31 -6.30
C ASP A 77 7.05 6.29 -7.58
N GLU A 78 8.37 6.33 -7.43
CA GLU A 78 9.33 6.28 -8.54
C GLU A 78 9.21 4.97 -9.34
N HIS A 79 8.99 3.85 -8.64
CA HIS A 79 8.85 2.53 -9.26
C HIS A 79 7.39 2.10 -9.49
N CYS A 80 6.41 2.99 -9.27
CA CYS A 80 5.00 2.65 -9.43
C CYS A 80 4.65 2.48 -10.92
N PRO A 81 4.25 1.28 -11.38
CA PRO A 81 3.93 1.05 -12.79
C PRO A 81 2.64 1.77 -13.19
N GLU A 82 2.39 1.93 -14.49
CA GLU A 82 1.14 2.51 -14.98
C GLU A 82 -0.08 1.70 -14.50
N THR A 83 0.00 0.37 -14.54
CA THR A 83 -0.98 -0.57 -13.99
C THR A 83 -0.25 -1.81 -13.47
N GLY A 84 -0.77 -2.42 -12.41
CA GLY A 84 -0.21 -3.61 -11.77
C GLY A 84 0.55 -3.30 -10.48
N CYS A 85 1.29 -4.29 -9.99
CA CYS A 85 2.08 -4.18 -8.77
C CYS A 85 3.48 -3.64 -9.10
N GLY A 86 3.92 -2.63 -8.34
CA GLY A 86 5.34 -2.25 -8.28
C GLY A 86 6.16 -3.28 -7.50
N PRO A 87 7.49 -3.11 -7.48
CA PRO A 87 8.37 -3.98 -6.71
C PRO A 87 8.14 -3.80 -5.21
N TRP A 88 8.63 -4.75 -4.43
CA TRP A 88 8.67 -4.60 -2.98
C TRP A 88 9.81 -3.64 -2.59
N VAL A 89 9.54 -2.76 -1.64
CA VAL A 89 10.47 -1.76 -1.12
C VAL A 89 10.67 -2.00 0.36
N LEU A 90 11.92 -2.17 0.78
CA LEU A 90 12.32 -2.45 2.15
C LEU A 90 12.11 -1.23 3.05
N TYR A 91 11.54 -1.46 4.23
CA TYR A 91 11.44 -0.48 5.30
C TYR A 91 12.54 -0.70 6.35
N PRO A 92 13.21 0.36 6.85
CA PRO A 92 13.03 1.78 6.48
C PRO A 92 13.94 2.27 5.33
N THR A 93 14.77 1.40 4.75
CA THR A 93 15.90 1.82 3.90
C THR A 93 15.51 2.29 2.49
N GLY A 94 14.37 1.84 1.96
CA GLY A 94 13.96 2.13 0.59
C GLY A 94 14.60 1.22 -0.46
N ASP A 95 15.24 0.11 -0.08
CA ASP A 95 15.85 -0.81 -1.05
C ASP A 95 14.77 -1.56 -1.85
N VAL A 96 14.95 -1.66 -3.17
CA VAL A 96 14.04 -2.39 -4.07
C VAL A 96 14.41 -3.87 -4.11
N LEU A 97 13.41 -4.75 -4.00
CA LEU A 97 13.54 -6.22 -4.02
C LEU A 97 12.97 -6.85 -5.30
#